data_AF-A0A382G1R3-F1
#
_entry.id   AF-A0A382G1R3-F1
#
_cell.length_a   1.000
_cell.length_b   1.000
_cell.length_c   1.000
_cell.angle_alpha   90.00
_cell.angle_beta   90.00
_cell.angle_gamma   90.00
#
_symmetry.space_group_name_H-M   'P 1'
#
loop_
_entity.id
_entity.type
_entity.pdbx_description
1 polymer ?
#
loop_
_entity_poly.entity_id
_entity_poly.type
_entity_poly.pdbx_seq_one_letter_code
_entity_poly.pdbx_strand_id
1 'polypeptide(L)'
;MYQREAQGLASLGRGPDTELVHMTRGEVGALDNLARRTGFEGLPVNPQTGLPEAGIMSNILPMLVGAGAAIAAPFTAGTSLGAFLASPAL
;
A
#
# COMPACT_ATOMS: atom_id res chain seq x y z
N MET A 1 5.98 20.89 -15.62
CA MET A 1 5.06 20.75 -16.78
C MET A 1 4.09 19.59 -16.62
N TYR A 2 4.50 18.46 -16.03
CA TYR A 2 3.63 17.28 -15.86
C TYR A 2 2.56 17.33 -14.75
N GLN A 3 2.44 18.46 -14.04
CA GLN A 3 1.54 18.56 -12.88
C GLN A 3 0.06 18.43 -13.27
N ARG A 4 -0.35 18.95 -14.43
CA ARG A 4 -1.74 18.82 -14.90
C ARG A 4 -2.08 17.39 -15.34
N GLU A 5 -1.14 16.70 -15.99
CA GLU A 5 -1.35 15.30 -16.37
C GLU A 5 -1.39 14.40 -15.14
N ALA A 6 -0.52 14.65 -14.16
CA ALA A 6 -0.56 13.98 -12.87
C ALA A 6 -1.89 14.25 -12.13
N GLN A 7 -2.39 15.49 -12.14
CA GLN A 7 -3.71 15.82 -11.58
C GLN A 7 -4.85 15.12 -12.33
N GLY A 8 -4.77 15.03 -13.66
CA GLY A 8 -5.73 14.29 -14.47
C GLY A 8 -5.74 12.81 -14.11
N LEU A 9 -4.57 12.17 -13.99
CA LEU A 9 -4.47 10.78 -13.56
C LEU A 9 -4.96 10.57 -12.12
N ALA A 10 -4.61 11.47 -11.20
CA ALA A 10 -5.09 11.42 -9.82
C ALA A 10 -6.61 11.52 -9.72
N SER A 11 -7.24 12.32 -10.60
CA SER A 11 -8.71 12.46 -10.63
C SER A 11 -9.46 11.20 -11.05
N LEU A 12 -8.75 10.20 -11.59
CA LEU A 12 -9.30 8.90 -11.98
C LEU A 12 -9.18 7.84 -10.88
N GLY A 13 -8.59 8.17 -9.73
CA GLY A 13 -8.53 7.26 -8.58
C GLY A 13 -9.91 6.93 -8.01
N ARG A 14 -10.06 5.73 -7.44
CA ARG A 14 -11.34 5.25 -6.89
C ARG A 14 -11.39 5.36 -5.38
N GLY A 15 -12.58 5.63 -4.84
CA GLY A 15 -12.80 5.68 -3.40
C GLY A 15 -11.92 6.74 -2.72
N PRO A 16 -11.07 6.40 -1.74
CA PRO A 16 -10.21 7.35 -1.06
C PRO A 16 -8.90 7.68 -1.81
N ASP A 17 -8.62 7.03 -2.95
CA ASP A 17 -7.39 7.25 -3.72
C ASP A 17 -7.47 8.56 -4.52
N THR A 18 -6.94 9.66 -3.98
CA THR A 18 -6.95 10.99 -4.63
C THR A 18 -5.56 11.54 -4.96
N GLU A 19 -4.49 10.78 -4.69
CA GLU A 19 -3.12 11.25 -4.77
C GLU A 19 -2.21 10.26 -5.51
N LEU A 20 -1.24 10.80 -6.27
CA LEU A 20 -0.21 10.02 -6.95
C LEU A 20 1.12 10.17 -6.22
N VAL A 21 1.73 9.03 -5.92
CA VAL A 21 3.01 8.95 -5.22
C VAL A 21 4.00 8.15 -6.07
N HIS A 22 5.25 8.60 -6.10
CA HIS A 22 6.33 7.83 -6.71
C HIS A 22 6.80 6.75 -5.74
N MET A 23 6.83 5.51 -6.24
CA MET A 23 7.32 4.34 -5.51
C MET A 23 8.12 3.46 -6.46
N THR A 24 9.13 2.79 -5.94
CA THR A 24 9.83 1.72 -6.63
C THR A 24 8.93 0.49 -6.77
N ARG A 25 9.25 -0.41 -7.71
CA ARG A 25 8.52 -1.67 -7.88
C ARG A 25 8.54 -2.53 -6.60
N GLY A 26 9.65 -2.50 -5.87
CA GLY A 26 9.80 -3.22 -4.60
C GLY A 26 8.87 -2.68 -3.52
N GLU A 27 8.73 -1.36 -3.40
CA GLU A 27 7.81 -0.72 -2.45
C GLU A 27 6.34 -1.01 -2.78
N VAL A 28 5.96 -0.96 -4.06
CA VAL A 28 4.62 -1.36 -4.51
C VAL A 28 4.34 -2.83 -4.17
N GLY A 29 5.31 -3.72 -4.42
CA GLY A 29 5.20 -5.14 -4.09
C GLY A 29 5.11 -5.40 -2.59
N ALA A 30 5.81 -4.62 -1.76
CA ALA A 30 5.72 -4.70 -0.31
C ALA A 30 4.31 -4.33 0.20
N LEU A 31 3.72 -3.27 -0.35
CA LEU A 31 2.34 -2.87 -0.04
C LEU A 31 1.32 -3.91 -0.49
N ASP A 32 1.50 -4.50 -1.68
CA ASP A 32 0.67 -5.61 -2.17
C ASP A 32 0.76 -6.85 -1.26
N ASN A 33 1.97 -7.19 -0.81
CA ASN A 33 2.17 -8.29 0.12
C ASN A 33 1.51 -8.03 1.47
N LEU A 34 1.58 -6.80 1.98
CA LEU A 34 0.90 -6.41 3.22
C LEU A 34 -0.63 -6.52 3.09
N ALA A 35 -1.19 -6.07 1.96
CA ALA A 35 -2.62 -6.25 1.67
C ALA A 35 -3.00 -7.74 1.69
N ARG A 36 -2.22 -8.60 1.04
CA ARG A 36 -2.45 -10.06 1.05
C ARG A 36 -2.44 -10.66 2.44
N ARG A 37 -1.45 -10.29 3.26
CA ARG A 37 -1.31 -10.80 4.63
C ARG A 37 -2.43 -10.36 5.57
N THR A 38 -3.14 -9.29 5.23
CA THR A 38 -4.23 -8.74 6.04
C THR A 38 -5.60 -9.24 5.55
N GLY A 39 -5.63 -10.22 4.64
CA GLY A 39 -6.84 -10.90 4.18
C GLY A 39 -7.43 -10.36 2.88
N PHE A 40 -6.76 -9.41 2.22
CA PHE A 40 -7.13 -8.94 0.89
C PHE A 40 -6.46 -9.78 -0.20
N GLU A 41 -6.88 -9.62 -1.45
CA GLU A 41 -6.27 -10.33 -2.58
C GLU A 41 -4.93 -9.69 -3.04
N GLY A 42 -4.76 -8.40 -2.75
CA GLY A 42 -3.65 -7.56 -3.18
C GLY A 42 -4.07 -6.09 -3.28
N LEU A 43 -3.20 -5.23 -3.78
CA LEU A 43 -3.57 -3.88 -4.19
C LEU A 43 -4.49 -3.97 -5.42
N PRO A 44 -5.72 -3.41 -5.37
CA PRO A 44 -6.57 -3.32 -6.55
C PRO A 44 -5.88 -2.52 -7.66
N VAL A 45 -6.06 -2.94 -8.91
CA VAL A 45 -5.57 -2.19 -10.07
C VAL A 45 -6.72 -1.38 -10.66
N ASN A 46 -6.50 -0.09 -10.87
CA ASN A 46 -7.48 0.76 -11.53
C ASN A 46 -7.63 0.36 -13.01
N PRO A 47 -8.83 0.00 -13.49
CA PRO A 47 -9.01 -0.46 -14.86
C PRO A 47 -8.87 0.64 -15.92
N GLN A 48 -8.95 1.92 -15.53
CA GLN A 48 -8.82 3.06 -16.44
C GLN A 48 -7.36 3.49 -16.59
N THR A 49 -6.58 3.47 -15.51
CA THR A 49 -5.19 3.97 -15.50
C THR A 49 -4.15 2.85 -15.52
N GLY A 50 -4.50 1.63 -15.10
CA GLY A 50 -3.57 0.52 -14.90
C GLY A 50 -2.66 0.66 -13.67
N LEU A 51 -2.89 1.67 -12.82
CA LEU A 51 -2.09 1.91 -11.62
C LEU A 51 -2.63 1.12 -10.41
N PRO A 52 -1.76 0.60 -9.53
CA PRO A 52 -2.17 0.06 -8.24
C PRO A 52 -2.76 1.15 -7.34
N GLU A 53 -3.85 0.83 -6.65
CA GLU A 53 -4.55 1.72 -5.72
C GLU A 53 -4.36 1.25 -4.28
N ALA A 54 -4.01 2.17 -3.38
CA ALA A 54 -3.68 1.87 -1.99
C ALA A 54 -4.82 2.21 -1.03
N GLY A 55 -6.01 2.57 -1.52
CA GLY A 55 -7.15 2.99 -0.71
C GLY A 55 -7.63 1.94 0.29
N ILE A 56 -7.37 0.65 0.03
CA ILE A 56 -7.63 -0.44 0.97
C ILE A 56 -6.82 -0.32 2.28
N MET A 57 -5.72 0.45 2.28
CA MET A 57 -4.89 0.69 3.46
C MET A 57 -5.65 1.43 4.58
N SER A 58 -6.69 2.19 4.22
CA SER A 58 -7.61 2.81 5.19
C SER A 58 -8.32 1.78 6.07
N ASN A 59 -8.51 0.55 5.58
CA ASN A 59 -9.09 -0.57 6.34
C ASN A 59 -8.01 -1.40 7.04
N ILE A 60 -6.81 -1.48 6.47
CA ILE A 60 -5.69 -2.28 7.01
C ILE A 60 -5.07 -1.63 8.24
N LEU A 61 -4.83 -0.31 8.23
CA LEU A 61 -4.18 0.37 9.34
C LEU A 61 -4.96 0.24 10.67
N PRO A 62 -6.30 0.39 10.71
CA PRO A 62 -7.08 0.12 11.91
C PRO A 62 -7.04 -1.35 12.34
N MET A 63 -7.06 -2.31 11.40
CA MET A 63 -6.91 -3.74 11.72
C MET A 63 -5.56 -4.01 12.37
N LEU A 64 -4.49 -3.37 11.91
CA LEU A 64 -3.15 -3.51 12.47
C LEU A 64 -3.05 -2.97 13.90
N VAL A 65 -3.73 -1.87 14.19
CA VAL A 65 -3.81 -1.29 15.54
C VAL A 65 -4.67 -2.15 16.45
N GLY A 66 -5.81 -2.65 15.95
CA GLY A 66 -6.76 -3.48 16.69
C GLY A 66 -6.28 -4.90 16.98
N ALA A 67 -5.45 -5.49 16.10
CA ALA A 67 -4.79 -6.78 16.31
C ALA A 67 -3.69 -6.73 17.40
N GLY A 68 -3.54 -5.60 18.08
CA GLY A 68 -2.44 -5.31 18.99
C GLY A 68 -1.21 -4.91 18.21
N ALA A 69 -0.39 -4.06 18.81
CA ALA A 69 0.88 -3.55 18.29
C ALA A 69 1.95 -4.61 17.96
N ALA A 70 1.59 -5.87 17.73
CA ALA A 70 2.46 -6.95 17.26
C ALA A 70 3.06 -6.69 15.86
N ILE A 71 2.46 -5.78 15.07
CA ILE A 71 2.97 -5.40 13.74
C ILE A 71 3.23 -3.90 13.60
N ALA A 72 3.06 -3.10 14.67
CA ALA A 72 3.44 -1.68 14.69
C ALA A 72 4.86 -1.43 15.22
N ALA A 73 5.37 -2.29 16.12
CA ALA A 73 6.78 -2.27 16.53
C ALA A 73 7.79 -2.31 15.35
N PRO A 74 7.50 -3.00 14.22
CA PRO A 74 8.39 -3.00 13.09
C PRO A 74 8.22 -1.88 12.04
N PHE A 75 7.25 -0.97 12.20
CA PHE A 75 7.04 0.10 11.21
C PHE A 75 7.48 1.49 11.68
N THR A 76 7.73 1.67 12.98
CA THR A 76 8.10 2.99 13.54
C THR A 76 9.60 3.23 13.68
N ALA A 77 10.45 2.22 13.43
CA ALA A 77 11.89 2.34 13.69
C ALA A 77 12.75 1.53 12.70
N GLY A 78 12.65 1.82 11.40
CA GLY A 78 13.72 1.61 10.38
C GLY A 78 14.38 0.22 10.21
N THR A 79 14.00 -0.81 10.96
CA THR A 79 14.79 -2.05 11.11
C THR A 79 14.02 -3.31 10.73
N SER A 80 12.81 -3.19 10.21
CA SER A 80 11.89 -4.33 10.28
C SER A 80 10.83 -4.40 9.18
N LEU A 81 10.80 -3.42 8.29
CA LEU A 81 10.26 -3.65 6.95
C LEU A 81 11.18 -4.64 6.18
N GLY A 82 12.50 -4.54 6.37
CA GLY A 82 13.46 -5.50 5.83
C GLY A 82 13.27 -6.91 6.39
N ALA A 83 13.03 -7.07 7.70
CA ALA A 83 12.82 -8.40 8.29
C ALA A 83 11.47 -9.02 7.92
N PHE A 84 10.39 -8.23 7.87
CA PHE A 84 9.06 -8.73 7.50
C PHE A 84 8.95 -9.10 6.00
N LEU A 85 9.64 -8.37 5.13
CA LEU A 85 9.70 -8.63 3.70
C LEU A 85 10.78 -9.65 3.30
N ALA A 86 11.81 -9.88 4.13
CA ALA A 86 12.85 -10.86 3.88
C ALA A 86 12.60 -12.24 4.53
N SER A 87 11.47 -12.46 5.19
CA SER A 87 11.07 -13.79 5.67
C SER A 87 10.26 -14.53 4.59
N PRO A 88 10.83 -15.54 3.90
CA PRO A 88 10.02 -16.54 3.26
C PRO A 88 9.51 -17.50 4.34
N ALA A 89 8.20 -17.72 4.35
CA ALA A 89 7.50 -18.76 5.11
C ALA A 89 7.43 -18.60 6.65
N LEU A 90 6.21 -18.39 7.12
CA LEU A 90 5.59 -19.21 8.16
C LEU A 90 4.09 -19.30 7.89
#